data_AF-K5WWF8-F1
#
_entry.id   AF-K5WWF8-F1
#
_cell.length_a   1.000
_cell.length_b   1.000
_cell.length_c   1.000
_cell.angle_alpha   90.00
_cell.angle_beta   90.00
_cell.angle_gamma   90.00
#
_symmetry.space_group_name_H-M   'P 1'
#
loop_
_entity.id
_entity.type
_entity.pdbx_description
1 polymer ?
#
loop_
_entity_poly.entity_id
_entity_poly.type
_entity_poly.pdbx_seq_one_letter_code
_entity_poly.pdbx_strand_id
1 'polypeptide(L)'
;MANEGITERLRSLGVDEPIIADIMKSVKPDPVTGKIGVDALMKYLMEGKNPRLTNVLQNGARTLEQRRQGPIDWSTMNFSTLPIRGNVTWWLKLTRLTDGGTLRTPARFMLECMTYGDRIDATRYVDKYRLNPNSDEVLNFVRWCMAKPLPGQEPCLPTVLIIQHNLRKHAPILGPFLNTLPRPFSWAFESEDLLQLTSSRSLFSYDISMGRAEECKDEGNKLFNKRDRHGAILAYTTAIDILMNAFRSDPNQKKNRDAEKLLAVCSANRAAAYLLPDSSQTGDMEDLHEAWKDGEVAICTYPSYAKGYVRISTAHQRLGNTQKAKEAIARGLRRTDLRDDAGLVDRLIELQTDGKGLSEDEEEFLAWKELILVEDDESAKMMKDVDGLWRRRLSDHLTHLQNRSSEP
;
A
#
# COMPACT_ATOMS: atom_id res chain seq x y z
N MET A 1 13.70 -6.85 -25.36
CA MET A 1 12.22 -6.97 -25.30
C MET A 1 11.62 -6.61 -23.94
N ALA A 2 11.91 -7.31 -22.83
CA ALA A 2 11.13 -7.12 -21.57
C ALA A 2 11.17 -5.71 -20.93
N ASN A 3 12.21 -4.90 -21.19
CA ASN A 3 12.35 -3.56 -20.61
C ASN A 3 12.19 -2.40 -21.62
N GLU A 4 11.87 -2.68 -22.88
CA GLU A 4 11.71 -1.64 -23.93
C GLU A 4 10.67 -0.59 -23.56
N GLY A 5 9.58 -0.98 -22.89
CA GLY A 5 8.53 -0.05 -22.46
C GLY A 5 8.99 1.01 -21.45
N ILE A 6 9.98 0.72 -20.61
CA ILE A 6 10.52 1.68 -19.63
C ILE A 6 11.49 2.63 -20.31
N THR A 7 12.36 2.10 -21.17
CA THR A 7 13.31 2.87 -21.98
C THR A 7 12.57 3.89 -22.85
N GLU A 8 11.51 3.47 -23.55
CA GLU A 8 10.67 4.33 -24.39
C GLU A 8 10.02 5.47 -23.58
N ARG A 9 9.58 5.14 -22.36
CA ARG A 9 8.94 6.11 -21.45
C ARG A 9 9.94 7.10 -20.87
N LEU A 10 11.17 6.69 -20.60
CA LEU A 10 12.24 7.60 -20.17
C LEU A 10 12.68 8.51 -21.32
N ARG A 11 12.75 8.00 -22.56
CA ARG A 11 13.02 8.83 -23.75
C ARG A 11 11.95 9.88 -23.98
N SER A 12 10.66 9.53 -23.83
CA SER A 12 9.57 10.49 -23.99
C SER A 12 9.55 11.58 -22.92
N LEU A 13 10.20 11.33 -21.77
CA LEU A 13 10.47 12.33 -20.73
C LEU A 13 11.74 13.16 -20.99
N GLY A 14 12.45 12.92 -22.10
CA GLY A 14 13.68 13.64 -22.46
C GLY A 14 14.92 13.19 -21.69
N VAL A 15 14.94 11.95 -21.18
CA VAL A 15 16.12 11.39 -20.51
C VAL A 15 17.12 10.92 -21.57
N ASP A 16 18.36 11.40 -21.49
CA ASP A 16 19.40 11.02 -22.45
C ASP A 16 19.77 9.53 -22.35
N GLU A 17 20.09 8.92 -23.49
CA GLU A 17 20.40 7.47 -23.60
C GLU A 17 21.49 6.99 -22.62
N PRO A 18 22.58 7.75 -22.34
CA PRO A 18 23.56 7.35 -21.32
C PRO A 18 22.98 7.27 -19.90
N ILE A 19 22.00 8.12 -19.57
CA ILE A 19 21.33 8.12 -18.26
C ILE A 19 20.36 6.94 -18.20
N ILE A 20 19.64 6.65 -19.29
CA ILE A 20 18.79 5.47 -19.37
C ILE A 20 19.62 4.20 -19.18
N ALA A 21 20.76 4.08 -19.87
CA ALA A 21 21.66 2.94 -19.70
C ALA A 21 22.16 2.79 -18.24
N ASP A 22 22.47 3.89 -17.57
CA ASP A 22 22.89 3.88 -16.15
C ASP A 22 21.76 3.43 -15.21
N ILE A 23 20.53 3.90 -15.43
CA ILE A 23 19.33 3.45 -14.71
C ILE A 23 19.14 1.94 -14.91
N MET A 24 19.19 1.48 -16.16
CA MET A 24 18.99 0.07 -16.51
C MET A 24 20.05 -0.85 -15.90
N LYS A 25 21.28 -0.34 -15.69
CA LYS A 25 22.36 -1.07 -15.03
C LYS A 25 22.21 -1.07 -13.50
N SER A 26 21.68 0.01 -12.94
CA SER A 26 21.64 0.24 -11.49
C SER A 26 20.39 -0.31 -10.82
N VAL A 27 19.26 -0.35 -11.53
CA VAL A 27 18.00 -0.87 -11.01
C VAL A 27 17.95 -2.37 -11.24
N LYS A 28 17.98 -3.14 -10.15
CA LYS A 28 17.87 -4.61 -10.24
C LYS A 28 16.48 -4.98 -10.77
N PRO A 29 16.38 -5.75 -11.86
CA PRO A 29 15.10 -6.27 -12.31
C PRO A 29 14.51 -7.20 -11.23
N ASP A 30 13.20 -7.30 -11.22
CA ASP A 30 12.48 -8.25 -10.37
C ASP A 30 12.96 -9.67 -10.71
N PRO A 31 13.34 -10.48 -9.69
CA PRO A 31 13.98 -11.77 -9.90
C PRO A 31 13.04 -12.83 -10.50
N VAL A 32 11.72 -12.60 -10.44
CA VAL A 32 10.70 -13.53 -10.96
C VAL A 32 10.35 -13.17 -12.40
N THR A 33 10.15 -11.89 -12.69
CA THR A 33 9.65 -11.41 -13.98
C THR A 33 10.75 -10.95 -14.93
N GLY A 34 11.96 -10.70 -14.43
CA GLY A 34 13.07 -10.12 -15.19
C GLY A 34 12.84 -8.66 -15.63
N LYS A 35 11.74 -8.04 -15.17
CA LYS A 35 11.36 -6.67 -15.53
C LYS A 35 11.72 -5.70 -14.42
N ILE A 36 12.06 -4.47 -14.78
CA ILE A 36 12.19 -3.40 -13.78
C ILE A 36 10.79 -2.98 -13.34
N GLY A 37 10.45 -3.18 -12.07
CA GLY A 37 9.21 -2.66 -11.50
C GLY A 37 9.25 -1.13 -11.37
N VAL A 38 8.08 -0.48 -11.49
CA VAL A 38 7.95 0.97 -11.29
C VAL A 38 8.44 1.38 -9.90
N ASP A 39 8.22 0.54 -8.88
CA ASP A 39 8.65 0.81 -7.50
C ASP A 39 10.17 0.79 -7.35
N ALA A 40 10.86 -0.15 -8.00
CA ALA A 40 12.31 -0.23 -7.98
C ALA A 40 12.94 0.98 -8.68
N LEU A 41 12.33 1.42 -9.80
CA LEU A 41 12.72 2.64 -10.49
C LEU A 41 12.49 3.87 -9.62
N MET A 42 11.29 4.03 -9.03
CA MET A 42 10.97 5.16 -8.16
C MET A 42 11.88 5.21 -6.93
N LYS A 43 12.19 4.06 -6.31
CA LYS A 43 13.14 3.97 -5.21
C LYS A 43 14.53 4.46 -5.63
N TYR A 44 15.02 4.02 -6.79
CA TYR A 44 16.30 4.49 -7.32
C TYR A 44 16.32 6.00 -7.58
N LEU A 45 15.24 6.55 -8.14
CA LEU A 45 15.08 7.99 -8.37
C LEU A 45 15.07 8.79 -7.05
N MET A 46 14.37 8.29 -6.03
CA MET A 46 14.26 8.94 -4.73
C MET A 46 15.54 8.87 -3.89
N GLU A 47 16.32 7.79 -4.01
CA GLU A 47 17.60 7.63 -3.31
C GLU A 47 18.69 8.61 -3.81
N GLY A 48 18.43 9.35 -4.89
CA GLY A 48 19.30 10.45 -5.34
C GLY A 48 20.71 10.03 -5.74
N LYS A 49 20.92 8.73 -6.00
CA LYS A 49 22.24 8.13 -6.26
C LYS A 49 22.90 8.66 -7.54
N ASN A 50 22.12 9.22 -8.46
CA ASN A 50 22.63 9.86 -9.67
C ASN A 50 22.24 11.36 -9.70
N PRO A 51 23.18 12.29 -9.43
CA PRO A 51 22.88 13.73 -9.43
C PRO A 51 22.49 14.27 -10.80
N ARG A 52 22.92 13.63 -11.91
CA ARG A 52 22.46 14.01 -13.26
C ARG A 52 21.00 13.67 -13.45
N LEU A 53 20.54 12.52 -12.95
CA LEU A 53 19.15 12.11 -13.00
C LEU A 53 18.26 13.01 -12.13
N THR A 54 18.73 13.39 -10.93
CA THR A 54 18.06 14.39 -10.10
C THR A 54 17.91 15.72 -10.87
N ASN A 55 18.95 16.17 -11.56
CA ASN A 55 18.88 17.37 -12.40
C ASN A 55 17.92 17.20 -13.59
N VAL A 56 17.89 16.04 -14.25
CA VAL A 56 16.95 15.77 -15.34
C VAL A 56 15.50 15.73 -14.84
N LEU A 57 15.23 15.12 -13.68
CA LEU A 57 13.90 15.15 -13.07
C LEU A 57 13.49 16.55 -12.63
N GLN A 58 14.41 17.33 -12.04
CA GLN A 58 14.16 18.72 -11.67
C GLN A 58 13.94 19.61 -12.89
N ASN A 59 14.76 19.44 -13.94
CA ASN A 59 14.62 20.17 -15.20
C ASN A 59 13.37 19.72 -15.96
N GLY A 60 13.02 18.44 -15.92
CA GLY A 60 11.80 17.88 -16.50
C GLY A 60 10.56 18.41 -15.78
N ALA A 61 10.56 18.39 -14.45
CA ALA A 61 9.52 19.03 -13.63
C ALA A 61 9.43 20.53 -13.93
N ARG A 62 10.56 21.23 -14.03
CA ARG A 62 10.61 22.67 -14.38
C ARG A 62 10.12 22.92 -15.80
N THR A 63 10.43 22.07 -16.75
CA THR A 63 10.01 22.17 -18.16
C THR A 63 8.53 21.88 -18.29
N LEU A 64 8.02 20.87 -17.56
CA LEU A 64 6.59 20.59 -17.44
C LEU A 64 5.87 21.77 -16.80
N GLU A 65 6.46 22.38 -15.76
CA GLU A 65 5.92 23.56 -15.10
C GLU A 65 5.95 24.81 -16.00
N GLN A 66 7.01 25.00 -16.79
CA GLN A 66 7.10 26.08 -17.79
C GLN A 66 6.10 25.86 -18.94
N ARG A 67 5.97 24.63 -19.45
CA ARG A 67 4.93 24.26 -20.41
C ARG A 67 3.55 24.45 -19.82
N ARG A 68 3.37 24.23 -18.51
CA ARG A 68 2.14 24.51 -17.77
C ARG A 68 1.85 26.00 -17.74
N GLN A 69 2.82 26.84 -17.41
CA GLN A 69 2.71 28.29 -17.34
C GLN A 69 2.63 29.01 -18.69
N GLY A 70 2.66 28.28 -19.81
CA GLY A 70 2.36 28.86 -21.11
C GLY A 70 0.97 29.52 -21.08
N PRO A 71 0.81 30.74 -21.63
CA PRO A 71 -0.47 31.42 -21.64
C PRO A 71 -1.50 30.55 -22.37
N ILE A 72 -2.53 30.11 -21.67
CA ILE A 72 -3.70 29.51 -22.32
C ILE A 72 -4.60 30.66 -22.75
N ASP A 73 -4.89 30.71 -24.03
CA ASP A 73 -5.97 31.55 -24.53
C ASP A 73 -7.31 30.91 -24.20
N TRP A 74 -7.88 31.29 -23.06
CA TRP A 74 -9.16 30.79 -22.59
C TRP A 74 -10.31 31.06 -23.57
N SER A 75 -10.17 32.03 -24.48
CA SER A 75 -11.19 32.32 -25.49
C SER A 75 -11.35 31.20 -26.52
N THR A 76 -10.30 30.39 -26.71
CA THR A 76 -10.30 29.25 -27.64
C THR A 76 -10.85 27.96 -27.01
N MET A 77 -10.97 27.90 -25.69
CA MET A 77 -11.34 26.68 -24.97
C MET A 77 -12.83 26.63 -24.67
N ASN A 78 -13.52 25.67 -25.28
CA ASN A 78 -14.92 25.39 -24.97
C ASN A 78 -15.04 24.37 -23.82
N PHE A 79 -15.21 24.84 -22.59
CA PHE A 79 -15.37 23.96 -21.43
C PHE A 79 -16.62 23.08 -21.49
N SER A 80 -17.64 23.51 -22.24
CA SER A 80 -18.90 22.76 -22.35
C SER A 80 -18.79 21.52 -23.25
N THR A 81 -17.67 21.32 -23.95
CA THR A 81 -17.40 20.11 -24.73
C THR A 81 -16.50 19.11 -24.00
N LEU A 82 -16.03 19.42 -22.79
CA LEU A 82 -15.19 18.51 -22.02
C LEU A 82 -16.01 17.29 -21.55
N PRO A 83 -15.41 16.07 -21.57
CA PRO A 83 -16.09 14.88 -21.10
C PRO A 83 -16.37 14.96 -19.60
N ILE A 84 -17.54 14.51 -19.16
CA ILE A 84 -17.90 14.45 -17.74
C ILE A 84 -17.57 13.06 -17.22
N ARG A 85 -16.75 12.99 -16.16
CA ARG A 85 -16.48 11.74 -15.46
C ARG A 85 -17.58 11.45 -14.44
N GLY A 86 -18.30 10.36 -14.66
CA GLY A 86 -19.36 9.89 -13.76
C GLY A 86 -18.82 9.47 -12.40
N ASN A 87 -19.59 9.72 -11.34
CA ASN A 87 -19.27 9.38 -9.95
C ASN A 87 -17.98 10.02 -9.40
N VAL A 88 -17.47 11.05 -10.06
CA VAL A 88 -16.29 11.78 -9.63
C VAL A 88 -16.68 13.08 -8.95
N THR A 89 -16.18 13.31 -7.75
CA THR A 89 -16.31 14.56 -7.00
C THR A 89 -14.96 15.26 -6.95
N TRP A 90 -14.93 16.54 -7.26
CA TRP A 90 -13.75 17.37 -7.04
C TRP A 90 -13.94 18.26 -5.83
N TRP A 91 -12.86 18.53 -5.13
CA TRP A 91 -12.85 19.40 -3.97
C TRP A 91 -11.77 20.45 -4.10
N LEU A 92 -12.20 21.71 -4.19
CA LEU A 92 -11.32 22.88 -4.23
C LEU A 92 -11.08 23.41 -2.81
N LYS A 93 -9.82 23.45 -2.38
CA LYS A 93 -9.42 23.85 -1.02
C LYS A 93 -8.28 24.86 -1.03
N LEU A 94 -8.38 25.87 -0.18
CA LEU A 94 -7.36 26.90 0.05
C LEU A 94 -6.73 26.69 1.42
N THR A 95 -5.46 26.25 1.44
CA THR A 95 -4.68 26.01 2.65
C THR A 95 -3.70 27.16 2.89
N ARG A 96 -3.70 27.74 4.10
CA ARG A 96 -2.65 28.67 4.53
C ARG A 96 -1.43 27.86 4.94
N LEU A 97 -0.29 28.13 4.30
CA LEU A 97 0.96 27.45 4.61
C LEU A 97 1.59 28.10 5.85
N THR A 98 1.80 27.31 6.89
CA THR A 98 2.58 27.69 8.08
C THR A 98 4.07 27.51 7.76
N ASP A 99 4.64 28.49 7.06
CA ASP A 99 6.05 28.86 7.21
C ASP A 99 7.06 27.71 7.00
N GLY A 100 6.92 26.91 5.94
CA GLY A 100 7.80 25.77 5.65
C GLY A 100 8.64 25.94 4.39
N GLY A 101 9.79 26.63 4.47
CA GLY A 101 10.85 26.43 3.47
C GLY A 101 11.64 27.67 3.07
N THR A 102 12.94 27.46 2.98
CA THR A 102 14.09 28.33 2.65
C THR A 102 14.05 29.11 1.32
N LEU A 103 12.86 29.29 0.72
CA LEU A 103 12.71 30.08 -0.50
C LEU A 103 12.78 31.58 -0.19
N ARG A 104 13.54 32.32 -1.02
CA ARG A 104 13.72 33.78 -0.91
C ARG A 104 12.41 34.59 -0.88
N THR A 105 11.28 34.03 -1.31
CA THR A 105 9.93 34.56 -1.07
C THR A 105 8.95 33.40 -0.86
N PRO A 106 8.50 33.08 0.37
CA PRO A 106 7.62 31.94 0.60
C PRO A 106 6.20 32.23 0.11
N ALA A 107 5.61 31.30 -0.65
CA ALA A 107 4.17 31.28 -0.88
C ALA A 107 3.45 31.07 0.46
N ARG A 108 2.35 31.79 0.70
CA ARG A 108 1.60 31.75 1.96
C ARG A 108 0.29 30.97 1.84
N PHE A 109 -0.15 30.73 0.62
CA PHE A 109 -1.40 30.04 0.33
C PHE A 109 -1.17 29.00 -0.76
N MET A 110 -1.87 27.88 -0.63
CA MET A 110 -1.90 26.80 -1.62
C MET A 110 -3.35 26.52 -1.96
N LEU A 111 -3.69 26.65 -3.24
CA LEU A 111 -4.99 26.23 -3.77
C LEU A 111 -4.80 24.84 -4.36
N GLU A 112 -5.59 23.88 -3.90
CA GLU A 112 -5.52 22.48 -4.29
C GLU A 112 -6.90 22.01 -4.78
N CYS A 113 -6.93 21.26 -5.88
CA CYS A 113 -8.10 20.52 -6.32
C CYS A 113 -7.83 19.03 -6.17
N MET A 114 -8.62 18.38 -5.33
CA MET A 114 -8.56 16.93 -5.08
C MET A 114 -9.68 16.22 -5.82
N THR A 115 -9.42 15.02 -6.31
CA THR A 115 -10.39 14.17 -7.01
C THR A 115 -10.76 13.00 -6.11
N TYR A 116 -12.06 12.70 -6.00
CA TYR A 116 -12.63 11.59 -5.22
C TYR A 116 -13.59 10.77 -6.08
N GLY A 117 -13.68 9.46 -5.79
CA GLY A 117 -14.67 8.57 -6.40
C GLY A 117 -14.24 7.87 -7.70
N ASP A 118 -13.03 8.16 -8.19
CA ASP A 118 -12.32 7.28 -9.14
C ASP A 118 -11.54 6.21 -8.35
N ARG A 119 -10.94 5.21 -9.01
CA ARG A 119 -10.18 4.12 -8.36
C ARG A 119 -9.06 4.61 -7.42
N ILE A 120 -8.63 5.87 -7.52
CA ILE A 120 -7.56 6.46 -6.71
C ILE A 120 -7.91 7.92 -6.41
N ASP A 121 -7.98 8.28 -5.13
CA ASP A 121 -8.01 9.68 -4.71
C ASP A 121 -6.71 10.37 -5.11
N ALA A 122 -6.81 11.44 -5.90
CA ALA A 122 -5.64 12.06 -6.49
C ALA A 122 -5.76 13.57 -6.53
N THR A 123 -4.64 14.24 -6.28
CA THR A 123 -4.52 15.66 -6.57
C THR A 123 -4.66 15.89 -8.07
N ARG A 124 -5.58 16.77 -8.45
CA ARG A 124 -5.83 17.14 -9.84
C ARG A 124 -4.98 18.31 -10.29
N TYR A 125 -4.88 19.33 -9.44
CA TYR A 125 -4.09 20.51 -9.71
C TYR A 125 -3.73 21.20 -8.40
N VAL A 126 -2.56 21.84 -8.37
CA VAL A 126 -2.07 22.61 -7.22
C VAL A 126 -1.39 23.86 -7.75
N ASP A 127 -1.66 24.99 -7.11
CA ASP A 127 -1.00 26.26 -7.37
C ASP A 127 -0.73 26.98 -6.05
N LYS A 128 0.28 27.83 -6.05
CA LYS A 128 0.81 28.48 -4.84
C LYS A 128 0.77 30.00 -5.00
N TYR A 129 0.14 30.66 -4.04
CA TYR A 129 -0.05 32.10 -4.05
C TYR A 129 0.71 32.75 -2.88
N ARG A 130 1.30 33.92 -3.17
CA ARG A 130 1.96 34.75 -2.15
C ARG A 130 0.94 35.41 -1.22
N LEU A 131 -0.17 35.85 -1.79
CA LEU A 131 -1.30 36.45 -1.10
C LEU A 131 -2.52 35.55 -1.23
N ASN A 132 -3.60 35.90 -0.53
CA ASN A 132 -4.87 35.21 -0.71
C ASN A 132 -5.33 35.44 -2.17
N PRO A 133 -5.62 34.39 -2.96
CA PRO A 133 -5.92 34.55 -4.37
C PRO A 133 -7.16 35.44 -4.59
N ASN A 134 -7.12 36.26 -5.63
CA ASN A 134 -8.25 37.07 -6.06
C ASN A 134 -9.25 36.22 -6.89
N SER A 135 -10.40 36.79 -7.24
CA SER A 135 -11.46 36.05 -7.93
C SER A 135 -11.06 35.54 -9.32
N ASP A 136 -10.26 36.28 -10.06
CA ASP A 136 -9.78 35.86 -11.38
C ASP A 136 -8.74 34.75 -11.27
N GLU A 137 -7.87 34.80 -10.26
CA GLU A 137 -6.92 33.73 -9.94
C GLU A 137 -7.65 32.43 -9.59
N VAL A 138 -8.70 32.48 -8.75
CA VAL A 138 -9.50 31.29 -8.40
C VAL A 138 -10.27 30.77 -9.61
N LEU A 139 -10.86 31.64 -10.43
CA LEU A 139 -11.54 31.23 -11.66
C LEU A 139 -10.58 30.54 -12.64
N ASN A 140 -9.40 31.12 -12.85
CA ASN A 140 -8.38 30.54 -13.71
C ASN A 140 -7.89 29.21 -13.15
N PHE A 141 -7.72 29.08 -11.83
CA PHE A 141 -7.38 27.81 -11.20
C PHE A 141 -8.41 26.72 -11.50
N VAL A 142 -9.70 27.02 -11.39
CA VAL A 142 -10.78 26.07 -11.75
C VAL A 142 -10.68 25.66 -13.21
N ARG A 143 -10.44 26.62 -14.12
CA ARG A 143 -10.23 26.34 -15.55
C ARG A 143 -9.01 25.46 -15.79
N TRP A 144 -7.91 25.69 -15.08
CA TRP A 144 -6.71 24.84 -15.12
C TRP A 144 -7.00 23.41 -14.69
N CYS A 145 -7.78 23.21 -13.63
CA CYS A 145 -8.20 21.89 -13.20
C CYS A 145 -8.92 21.13 -14.32
N MET A 146 -9.78 21.82 -15.08
CA MET A 146 -10.55 21.21 -16.17
C MET A 146 -9.71 20.98 -17.43
N ALA A 147 -8.87 21.95 -17.80
CA ALA A 147 -8.19 22.01 -19.09
C ALA A 147 -6.80 21.34 -19.11
N LYS A 148 -6.07 21.38 -18.00
CA LYS A 148 -4.68 20.88 -17.94
C LYS A 148 -4.34 20.37 -16.53
N PRO A 149 -4.93 19.24 -16.14
CA PRO A 149 -4.66 18.63 -14.83
C PRO A 149 -3.20 18.17 -14.71
N LEU A 150 -2.84 17.58 -13.58
CA LEU A 150 -1.53 16.95 -13.37
C LEU A 150 -1.29 15.82 -14.40
N PRO A 151 -0.03 15.57 -14.79
CA PRO A 151 0.32 14.53 -15.76
C PRO A 151 -0.33 13.18 -15.44
N GLY A 152 -0.85 12.50 -16.46
CA GLY A 152 -1.59 11.24 -16.32
C GLY A 152 -3.10 11.42 -16.15
N GLN A 153 -3.58 12.65 -16.04
CA GLN A 153 -5.01 12.95 -16.07
C GLN A 153 -5.39 13.66 -17.38
N GLU A 154 -6.60 13.41 -17.84
CA GLU A 154 -7.15 14.02 -19.05
C GLU A 154 -8.02 15.24 -18.72
N PRO A 155 -8.14 16.20 -19.66
CA PRO A 155 -9.12 17.27 -19.54
C PRO A 155 -10.54 16.70 -19.42
N CYS A 156 -11.25 17.06 -18.36
CA CYS A 156 -12.60 16.57 -18.08
C CYS A 156 -13.34 17.48 -17.10
N LEU A 157 -14.60 17.15 -16.80
CA LEU A 157 -15.42 17.73 -15.75
C LEU A 157 -15.76 16.67 -14.70
N PRO A 158 -15.92 17.03 -13.42
CA PRO A 158 -16.47 16.13 -12.42
C PRO A 158 -17.99 16.01 -12.55
N THR A 159 -18.58 15.05 -11.85
CA THR A 159 -20.03 15.06 -11.60
C THR A 159 -20.39 16.17 -10.60
N VAL A 160 -19.56 16.35 -9.56
CA VAL A 160 -19.77 17.37 -8.52
C VAL A 160 -18.48 18.12 -8.25
N LEU A 161 -18.52 19.46 -8.23
CA LEU A 161 -17.44 20.32 -7.73
C LEU A 161 -17.83 20.95 -6.39
N ILE A 162 -17.13 20.59 -5.32
CA ILE A 162 -17.27 21.18 -3.99
C ILE A 162 -16.19 22.24 -3.78
N ILE A 163 -16.59 23.42 -3.35
CA ILE A 163 -15.70 24.56 -3.14
C ILE A 163 -15.65 24.91 -1.65
N GLN A 164 -14.45 25.04 -1.10
CA GLN A 164 -14.26 25.36 0.32
C GLN A 164 -14.99 26.65 0.71
N HIS A 165 -15.60 26.66 1.89
CA HIS A 165 -16.43 27.78 2.33
C HIS A 165 -15.70 29.14 2.34
N ASN A 166 -14.42 29.17 2.70
CA ASN A 166 -13.59 30.39 2.72
C ASN A 166 -13.40 31.03 1.32
N LEU A 167 -13.71 30.31 0.24
CA LEU A 167 -13.71 30.80 -1.14
C LEU A 167 -15.07 31.37 -1.58
N ARG A 168 -16.10 31.39 -0.72
CA ARG A 168 -17.44 31.89 -1.03
C ARG A 168 -17.46 33.34 -1.54
N LYS A 169 -16.50 34.17 -1.10
CA LYS A 169 -16.31 35.54 -1.61
C LYS A 169 -16.08 35.61 -3.13
N HIS A 170 -15.68 34.52 -3.77
CA HIS A 170 -15.46 34.43 -5.22
C HIS A 170 -16.70 33.97 -6.00
N ALA A 171 -17.81 33.66 -5.34
CA ALA A 171 -19.04 33.20 -5.96
C ALA A 171 -19.56 34.08 -7.12
N PRO A 172 -19.52 35.43 -7.04
CA PRO A 172 -20.02 36.28 -8.14
C PRO A 172 -19.27 36.09 -9.46
N ILE A 173 -18.00 35.70 -9.41
CA ILE A 173 -17.17 35.45 -10.60
C ILE A 173 -17.21 33.98 -11.02
N LEU A 174 -17.25 33.05 -10.07
CA LEU A 174 -17.31 31.62 -10.35
C LEU A 174 -18.66 31.17 -10.91
N GLY A 175 -19.76 31.66 -10.33
CA GLY A 175 -21.11 31.20 -10.66
C GLY A 175 -21.49 31.36 -12.12
N PRO A 176 -21.30 32.54 -12.76
CA PRO A 176 -21.58 32.73 -14.17
C PRO A 176 -20.86 31.72 -15.06
N PHE A 177 -19.61 31.38 -14.77
CA PHE A 177 -18.85 30.38 -15.52
C PHE A 177 -19.30 28.95 -15.23
N LEU A 178 -19.43 28.56 -13.95
CA LEU A 178 -19.76 27.19 -13.57
C LEU A 178 -21.17 26.78 -14.02
N ASN A 179 -22.10 27.74 -14.10
CA ASN A 179 -23.46 27.50 -14.56
C ASN A 179 -23.58 27.30 -16.08
N THR A 180 -22.55 27.57 -16.88
CA THR A 180 -22.56 27.28 -18.33
C THR A 180 -22.10 25.85 -18.65
N LEU A 181 -21.68 25.08 -17.66
CA LEU A 181 -21.13 23.73 -17.86
C LEU A 181 -22.25 22.68 -18.03
N PRO A 182 -22.04 21.64 -18.86
CA PRO A 182 -23.05 20.66 -19.23
C PRO A 182 -23.42 19.72 -18.07
N ARG A 183 -24.70 19.33 -17.99
CA ARG A 183 -25.15 18.28 -17.07
C ARG A 183 -24.52 16.90 -17.41
N PRO A 184 -24.29 16.01 -16.43
CA PRO A 184 -24.72 16.09 -15.02
C PRO A 184 -23.78 16.87 -14.09
N PHE A 185 -22.88 17.72 -14.61
CA PHE A 185 -22.07 18.59 -13.76
C PHE A 185 -22.95 19.42 -12.80
N SER A 186 -22.53 19.48 -11.56
CA SER A 186 -23.08 20.35 -10.52
C SER A 186 -21.95 20.91 -9.66
N TRP A 187 -22.21 22.04 -9.00
CA TRP A 187 -21.24 22.62 -8.09
C TRP A 187 -21.93 23.22 -6.87
N ALA A 188 -21.23 23.23 -5.75
CA ALA A 188 -21.70 23.79 -4.50
C ALA A 188 -20.53 24.30 -3.65
N PHE A 189 -20.81 25.26 -2.76
CA PHE A 189 -19.90 25.52 -1.63
C PHE A 189 -20.14 24.48 -0.54
N GLU A 190 -19.12 24.15 0.22
CA GLU A 190 -19.27 23.44 1.50
C GLU A 190 -20.37 24.11 2.34
N SER A 191 -21.33 23.30 2.82
CA SER A 191 -22.32 23.75 3.80
C SER A 191 -21.67 23.93 5.17
N GLU A 192 -22.26 24.73 6.06
CA GLU A 192 -21.78 24.83 7.44
C GLU A 192 -21.86 23.49 8.18
N ASP A 193 -22.83 22.64 7.84
CA ASP A 193 -22.90 21.27 8.36
C ASP A 193 -21.74 20.42 7.84
N LEU A 194 -21.38 20.58 6.56
CA LEU A 194 -20.17 19.99 5.99
C LEU A 194 -18.92 20.60 6.61
N LEU A 195 -18.89 21.88 7.01
CA LEU A 195 -17.78 22.48 7.75
C LEU A 195 -17.65 21.93 9.15
N GLN A 196 -18.75 21.73 9.88
CA GLN A 196 -18.67 21.08 11.20
C GLN A 196 -18.20 19.64 11.05
N LEU A 197 -18.74 18.92 10.06
CA LEU A 197 -18.25 17.60 9.69
C LEU A 197 -16.79 17.65 9.24
N THR A 198 -16.32 18.61 8.46
CA THR A 198 -14.95 18.64 7.89
C THR A 198 -13.88 19.27 8.78
N SER A 199 -14.28 20.19 9.66
CA SER A 199 -13.43 20.89 10.62
C SER A 199 -13.24 20.09 11.92
N SER A 200 -14.22 19.24 12.28
CA SER A 200 -14.10 18.27 13.38
C SER A 200 -13.76 16.85 12.90
N ARG A 201 -14.14 16.50 11.68
CA ARG A 201 -13.70 15.31 10.95
C ARG A 201 -13.07 15.77 9.66
N SER A 202 -11.75 15.88 9.63
CA SER A 202 -11.08 15.63 8.35
C SER A 202 -11.77 14.37 7.76
N LEU A 203 -12.30 14.42 6.54
CA LEU A 203 -12.76 13.17 5.88
C LEU A 203 -11.58 12.19 5.68
N PHE A 204 -10.37 12.64 6.03
CA PHE A 204 -9.14 11.92 6.25
C PHE A 204 -8.71 11.88 7.73
N SER A 205 -9.61 12.10 8.69
CA SER A 205 -9.28 11.95 10.10
C SER A 205 -8.99 10.49 10.24
N TYR A 206 -7.74 10.21 10.62
CA TYR A 206 -7.21 8.88 10.81
C TYR A 206 -8.22 7.94 11.49
N ASP A 207 -8.97 8.43 12.48
CA ASP A 207 -10.00 7.67 13.22
C ASP A 207 -11.17 7.16 12.36
N ILE A 208 -11.64 7.95 11.38
CA ILE A 208 -12.72 7.53 10.46
C ILE A 208 -12.20 6.46 9.50
N SER A 209 -10.99 6.65 8.97
CA SER A 209 -10.34 5.66 8.12
C SER A 209 -10.14 4.34 8.88
N MET A 210 -9.76 4.41 10.16
CA MET A 210 -9.66 3.25 11.03
C MET A 210 -10.99 2.54 11.21
N GLY A 211 -12.05 3.27 11.60
CA GLY A 211 -13.38 2.67 11.78
C GLY A 211 -13.90 2.00 10.51
N ARG A 212 -13.74 2.64 9.35
CA ARG A 212 -14.16 2.06 8.07
C ARG A 212 -13.31 0.84 7.67
N ALA A 213 -11.99 0.87 7.93
CA ALA A 213 -11.13 -0.29 7.69
C ALA A 213 -11.53 -1.48 8.59
N GLU A 214 -11.93 -1.22 9.84
CA GLU A 214 -12.48 -2.25 10.73
C GLU A 214 -13.79 -2.84 10.22
N GLU A 215 -14.72 -2.01 9.74
CA GLU A 215 -15.97 -2.47 9.13
C GLU A 215 -15.70 -3.37 7.91
N CYS A 216 -14.78 -2.96 7.02
CA CYS A 216 -14.39 -3.76 5.86
C CYS A 216 -13.70 -5.08 6.28
N LYS A 217 -12.85 -5.06 7.32
CA LYS A 217 -12.27 -6.28 7.90
C LYS A 217 -13.36 -7.22 8.41
N ASP A 218 -14.34 -6.69 9.14
CA ASP A 218 -15.41 -7.49 9.74
C ASP A 218 -16.33 -8.09 8.68
N GLU A 219 -16.62 -7.35 7.61
CA GLU A 219 -17.32 -7.89 6.46
C GLU A 219 -16.49 -8.99 5.77
N GLY A 220 -15.20 -8.77 5.58
CA GLY A 220 -14.28 -9.80 5.08
C GLY A 220 -14.29 -11.07 5.94
N ASN A 221 -14.33 -10.93 7.27
CA ASN A 221 -14.43 -12.07 8.20
C ASN A 221 -15.76 -12.82 8.03
N LYS A 222 -16.89 -12.12 7.88
CA LYS A 222 -18.19 -12.75 7.64
C LYS A 222 -18.21 -13.53 6.33
N LEU A 223 -17.68 -12.93 5.25
CA LEU A 223 -17.61 -13.56 3.92
C LEU A 223 -16.67 -14.77 3.95
N PHE A 224 -15.52 -14.65 4.61
CA PHE A 224 -14.58 -15.74 4.81
C PHE A 224 -15.23 -16.93 5.54
N ASN A 225 -15.99 -16.68 6.62
CA ASN A 225 -16.70 -17.72 7.36
C ASN A 225 -17.80 -18.41 6.53
N LYS A 226 -18.40 -17.68 5.57
CA LYS A 226 -19.34 -18.24 4.59
C LYS A 226 -18.65 -18.98 3.43
N ARG A 227 -17.31 -19.05 3.44
CA ARG A 227 -16.47 -19.55 2.33
C ARG A 227 -16.66 -18.78 1.03
N ASP A 228 -17.11 -17.53 1.10
CA ASP A 228 -17.10 -16.61 -0.03
C ASP A 228 -15.70 -16.01 -0.17
N ARG A 229 -14.86 -16.74 -0.91
CA ARG A 229 -13.47 -16.42 -1.15
C ARG A 229 -13.29 -15.04 -1.79
N HIS A 230 -13.96 -14.79 -2.91
CA HIS A 230 -13.82 -13.55 -3.68
C HIS A 230 -14.35 -12.35 -2.90
N GLY A 231 -15.51 -12.49 -2.25
CA GLY A 231 -16.06 -11.45 -1.40
C GLY A 231 -15.12 -11.08 -0.25
N ALA A 232 -14.53 -12.09 0.41
CA ALA A 232 -13.56 -11.87 1.48
C ALA A 232 -12.31 -11.12 0.99
N ILE A 233 -11.72 -11.54 -0.14
CA ILE A 233 -10.53 -10.89 -0.73
C ILE A 233 -10.83 -9.42 -1.06
N LEU A 234 -11.99 -9.13 -1.65
CA LEU A 234 -12.37 -7.76 -2.01
C LEU A 234 -12.56 -6.87 -0.77
N ALA A 235 -13.23 -7.38 0.26
CA ALA A 235 -13.46 -6.66 1.51
C ALA A 235 -12.14 -6.36 2.25
N TYR A 236 -11.24 -7.34 2.38
CA TYR A 236 -9.93 -7.12 2.99
C TYR A 236 -9.05 -6.18 2.15
N THR A 237 -9.10 -6.27 0.82
CA THR A 237 -8.38 -5.33 -0.07
C THR A 237 -8.84 -3.90 0.17
N THR A 238 -10.15 -3.69 0.26
CA THR A 238 -10.72 -2.37 0.56
C THR A 238 -10.23 -1.86 1.92
N ALA A 239 -10.18 -2.72 2.95
CA ALA A 239 -9.64 -2.34 4.25
C ALA A 239 -8.15 -1.93 4.18
N ILE A 240 -7.33 -2.69 3.45
CA ILE A 240 -5.91 -2.41 3.24
C ILE A 240 -5.71 -1.08 2.52
N ASP A 241 -6.46 -0.81 1.46
CA ASP A 241 -6.36 0.43 0.68
C ASP A 241 -6.71 1.66 1.55
N ILE A 242 -7.76 1.56 2.37
CA ILE A 242 -8.15 2.61 3.32
C ILE A 242 -7.00 2.89 4.30
N LEU A 243 -6.38 1.85 4.87
CA LEU A 243 -5.27 1.99 5.82
C LEU A 243 -4.02 2.59 5.16
N MET A 244 -3.67 2.12 3.95
CA MET A 244 -2.55 2.66 3.20
C MET A 244 -2.74 4.14 2.85
N ASN A 245 -3.96 4.53 2.49
CA ASN A 245 -4.28 5.94 2.25
C ASN A 245 -4.21 6.76 3.55
N ALA A 246 -4.72 6.23 4.67
CA ALA A 246 -4.60 6.89 5.97
C ALA A 246 -3.14 7.15 6.35
N PHE A 247 -2.23 6.19 6.12
CA PHE A 247 -0.80 6.37 6.36
C PHE A 247 -0.16 7.46 5.48
N ARG A 248 -0.60 7.60 4.22
CA ARG A 248 -0.09 8.65 3.33
C ARG A 248 -0.55 10.05 3.73
N SER A 249 -1.72 10.14 4.38
CA SER A 249 -2.36 11.40 4.75
C SER A 249 -1.88 11.97 6.09
N ASP A 250 -1.16 11.22 6.93
CA ASP A 250 -0.62 11.71 8.21
C ASP A 250 0.91 12.01 8.11
N PRO A 251 1.30 13.27 7.87
CA PRO A 251 2.71 13.66 7.73
C PRO A 251 3.49 13.61 9.05
N ASN A 252 2.82 13.48 10.20
CA ASN A 252 3.51 13.50 11.50
C ASN A 252 4.13 12.15 11.89
N GLN A 253 3.91 11.08 11.11
CA GLN A 253 4.56 9.76 11.24
C GLN A 253 4.61 9.20 12.67
N LYS A 254 3.77 9.68 13.60
CA LYS A 254 3.73 9.12 14.95
C LYS A 254 2.97 7.82 14.81
N LYS A 255 3.69 6.80 14.32
CA LYS A 255 3.23 5.46 13.94
C LYS A 255 2.10 5.07 14.85
N ASN A 256 0.89 5.14 14.33
CA ASN A 256 -0.22 4.64 15.10
C ASN A 256 -0.14 3.12 15.00
N ARG A 257 0.41 2.53 16.07
CA ARG A 257 0.61 1.09 16.22
C ARG A 257 -0.69 0.32 15.98
N ASP A 258 -1.84 0.93 16.23
CA ASP A 258 -3.13 0.31 16.00
C ASP A 258 -3.45 0.16 14.51
N ALA A 259 -3.13 1.16 13.66
CA ALA A 259 -3.21 0.98 12.20
C ALA A 259 -2.21 -0.04 11.68
N GLU A 260 -0.97 -0.03 12.16
CA GLU A 260 0.04 -1.01 11.74
C GLU A 260 -0.42 -2.43 12.06
N LYS A 261 -0.95 -2.63 13.27
CA LYS A 261 -1.54 -3.89 13.70
C LYS A 261 -2.75 -4.26 12.86
N LEU A 262 -3.67 -3.33 12.60
CA LEU A 262 -4.87 -3.59 11.81
C LEU A 262 -4.52 -3.92 10.36
N LEU A 263 -3.55 -3.23 9.76
CA LEU A 263 -3.04 -3.55 8.41
C LEU A 263 -2.45 -4.95 8.38
N ALA A 264 -1.61 -5.32 9.36
CA ALA A 264 -1.06 -6.66 9.44
C ALA A 264 -2.17 -7.74 9.59
N VAL A 265 -3.22 -7.46 10.36
CA VAL A 265 -4.39 -8.33 10.49
C VAL A 265 -5.11 -8.50 9.15
N CYS A 266 -5.45 -7.40 8.48
CA CYS A 266 -6.13 -7.43 7.19
C CYS A 266 -5.31 -8.16 6.12
N SER A 267 -4.00 -7.90 6.03
CA SER A 267 -3.10 -8.61 5.12
C SER A 267 -3.06 -10.11 5.40
N ALA A 268 -2.87 -10.55 6.66
CA ALA A 268 -2.85 -11.99 6.94
C ALA A 268 -4.22 -12.66 6.77
N ASN A 269 -5.32 -11.93 6.93
CA ASN A 269 -6.67 -12.44 6.66
C ASN A 269 -6.92 -12.56 5.15
N ARG A 270 -6.45 -11.61 4.33
CA ARG A 270 -6.49 -11.72 2.88
C ARG A 270 -5.61 -12.87 2.38
N ALA A 271 -4.42 -13.05 2.93
CA ALA A 271 -3.60 -14.24 2.70
C ALA A 271 -4.35 -15.53 3.02
N ALA A 272 -5.09 -15.57 4.14
CA ALA A 272 -5.92 -16.72 4.48
C ALA A 272 -7.02 -16.98 3.44
N ALA A 273 -7.64 -15.93 2.91
CA ALA A 273 -8.66 -16.02 1.88
C ALA A 273 -8.09 -16.56 0.55
N TYR A 274 -6.90 -16.10 0.15
CA TYR A 274 -6.18 -16.68 -0.99
C TYR A 274 -5.88 -18.18 -0.80
N LEU A 275 -5.62 -18.61 0.43
CA LEU A 275 -5.40 -20.03 0.79
C LEU A 275 -6.69 -20.86 0.87
N LEU A 276 -7.88 -20.29 0.68
CA LEU A 276 -9.08 -21.10 0.52
C LEU A 276 -9.05 -21.82 -0.84
N PRO A 277 -9.46 -23.09 -0.91
CA PRO A 277 -9.56 -23.80 -2.18
C PRO A 277 -10.56 -23.09 -3.10
N ASP A 278 -10.16 -22.87 -4.35
CA ASP A 278 -11.06 -22.40 -5.39
C ASP A 278 -11.82 -23.60 -5.99
N SER A 279 -13.08 -23.39 -6.36
CA SER A 279 -13.84 -24.34 -7.18
C SER A 279 -13.23 -24.54 -8.57
N SER A 280 -12.44 -23.59 -9.05
CA SER A 280 -11.72 -23.63 -10.31
C SER A 280 -10.25 -24.01 -10.07
N GLN A 281 -9.86 -25.22 -10.47
CA GLN A 281 -8.50 -25.79 -10.28
C GLN A 281 -7.36 -24.99 -10.95
N THR A 282 -7.67 -23.90 -11.67
CA THR A 282 -6.73 -23.14 -12.50
C THR A 282 -6.08 -21.95 -11.79
N GLY A 283 -6.56 -21.55 -10.60
CA GLY A 283 -6.10 -20.34 -9.88
C GLY A 283 -4.99 -20.54 -8.85
N ASP A 284 -4.62 -21.78 -8.51
CA ASP A 284 -3.92 -22.06 -7.26
C ASP A 284 -2.53 -21.41 -7.14
N MET A 285 -1.72 -21.38 -8.20
CA MET A 285 -0.33 -20.90 -8.05
C MET A 285 -0.23 -19.39 -7.83
N GLU A 286 -1.00 -18.57 -8.57
CA GLU A 286 -0.96 -17.11 -8.42
C GLU A 286 -1.45 -16.68 -7.04
N ASP A 287 -2.55 -17.28 -6.58
CA ASP A 287 -3.12 -16.99 -5.27
C ASP A 287 -2.19 -17.41 -4.13
N LEU A 288 -1.45 -18.51 -4.27
CA LEU A 288 -0.40 -18.89 -3.30
C LEU A 288 0.73 -17.86 -3.22
N HIS A 289 1.11 -17.24 -4.34
CA HIS A 289 2.09 -16.16 -4.32
C HIS A 289 1.53 -14.89 -3.67
N GLU A 290 0.27 -14.54 -3.93
CA GLU A 290 -0.38 -13.40 -3.25
C GLU A 290 -0.52 -13.65 -1.75
N ALA A 291 -0.87 -14.87 -1.33
CA ALA A 291 -0.91 -15.25 0.09
C ALA A 291 0.45 -15.09 0.78
N TRP A 292 1.52 -15.51 0.11
CA TRP A 292 2.88 -15.32 0.61
C TRP A 292 3.23 -13.83 0.74
N LYS A 293 2.99 -13.02 -0.30
CA LYS A 293 3.26 -11.57 -0.29
C LYS A 293 2.51 -10.87 0.84
N ASP A 294 1.23 -11.16 1.00
CA ASP A 294 0.41 -10.59 2.08
C ASP A 294 0.89 -11.02 3.47
N GLY A 295 1.35 -12.26 3.62
CA GLY A 295 2.00 -12.72 4.85
C GLY A 295 3.28 -11.94 5.16
N GLU A 296 4.13 -11.68 4.15
CA GLU A 296 5.34 -10.86 4.29
C GLU A 296 5.01 -9.40 4.64
N VAL A 297 3.98 -8.82 4.01
CA VAL A 297 3.46 -7.49 4.37
C VAL A 297 3.04 -7.46 5.84
N ALA A 298 2.33 -8.49 6.31
CA ALA A 298 1.85 -8.55 7.68
C ALA A 298 3.00 -8.54 8.71
N ILE A 299 4.04 -9.36 8.52
CA ILE A 299 5.18 -9.40 9.44
C ILE A 299 6.12 -8.20 9.28
N CYS A 300 6.23 -7.61 8.09
CA CYS A 300 6.98 -6.36 7.91
C CYS A 300 6.31 -5.19 8.64
N THR A 301 4.97 -5.17 8.63
CA THR A 301 4.17 -4.10 9.26
C THR A 301 4.09 -4.28 10.78
N TYR A 302 3.79 -5.49 11.25
CA TYR A 302 3.71 -5.81 12.67
C TYR A 302 4.44 -7.13 12.96
N PRO A 303 5.76 -7.10 13.24
CA PRO A 303 6.59 -8.30 13.37
C PRO A 303 6.15 -9.28 14.47
N SER A 304 5.40 -8.82 15.47
CA SER A 304 4.85 -9.66 16.54
C SER A 304 3.61 -10.46 16.12
N TYR A 305 3.18 -10.39 14.85
CA TYR A 305 1.97 -11.04 14.38
C TYR A 305 2.20 -12.49 13.93
N ALA A 306 2.13 -13.44 14.86
CA ALA A 306 2.36 -14.87 14.64
C ALA A 306 1.62 -15.44 13.40
N LYS A 307 0.35 -15.05 13.19
CA LYS A 307 -0.45 -15.52 12.06
C LYS A 307 0.18 -15.20 10.70
N GLY A 308 0.91 -14.10 10.57
CA GLY A 308 1.63 -13.75 9.33
C GLY A 308 2.66 -14.81 8.95
N TYR A 309 3.47 -15.27 9.91
CA TYR A 309 4.43 -16.35 9.71
C TYR A 309 3.75 -17.67 9.30
N VAL A 310 2.61 -17.99 9.94
CA VAL A 310 1.82 -19.17 9.56
C VAL A 310 1.32 -19.08 8.12
N ARG A 311 0.84 -17.92 7.66
CA ARG A 311 0.37 -17.77 6.27
C ARG A 311 1.49 -17.92 5.25
N ILE A 312 2.67 -17.34 5.50
CA ILE A 312 3.85 -17.52 4.65
C ILE A 312 4.23 -19.00 4.58
N SER A 313 4.25 -19.66 5.74
CA SER A 313 4.57 -21.08 5.84
C SER A 313 3.60 -21.96 5.06
N THR A 314 2.28 -21.77 5.23
CA THR A 314 1.26 -22.53 4.50
C THR A 314 1.33 -22.29 3.00
N ALA A 315 1.56 -21.04 2.55
CA ALA A 315 1.73 -20.73 1.14
C ALA A 315 2.93 -21.47 0.54
N HIS A 316 4.10 -21.41 1.18
CA HIS A 316 5.28 -22.12 0.72
C HIS A 316 5.11 -23.64 0.73
N GLN A 317 4.46 -24.21 1.73
CA GLN A 317 4.19 -25.65 1.78
C GLN A 317 3.35 -26.10 0.57
N ARG A 318 2.28 -25.37 0.25
CA ARG A 318 1.42 -25.68 -0.91
C ARG A 318 2.11 -25.43 -2.25
N LEU A 319 3.09 -24.53 -2.29
CA LEU A 319 3.98 -24.36 -3.44
C LEU A 319 5.07 -25.46 -3.54
N GLY A 320 5.05 -26.48 -2.68
CA GLY A 320 6.07 -27.54 -2.64
C GLY A 320 7.43 -27.11 -2.05
N ASN A 321 7.51 -25.91 -1.47
CA ASN A 321 8.73 -25.34 -0.91
C ASN A 321 8.83 -25.60 0.60
N THR A 322 8.89 -26.87 1.01
CA THR A 322 8.88 -27.28 2.43
C THR A 322 9.94 -26.59 3.28
N GLN A 323 11.16 -26.41 2.76
CA GLN A 323 12.23 -25.75 3.53
C GLN A 323 11.92 -24.28 3.82
N LYS A 324 11.37 -23.55 2.85
CA LYS A 324 10.92 -22.16 3.07
C LYS A 324 9.75 -22.09 4.04
N ALA A 325 8.88 -23.11 4.04
CA ALA A 325 7.78 -23.19 4.99
C ALA A 325 8.27 -23.33 6.44
N LYS A 326 9.29 -24.16 6.67
CA LYS A 326 9.93 -24.33 7.99
C LYS A 326 10.66 -23.05 8.42
N GLU A 327 11.47 -22.46 7.53
CA GLU A 327 12.21 -21.23 7.82
C GLU A 327 11.26 -20.06 8.17
N ALA A 328 10.10 -19.96 7.52
CA ALA A 328 9.11 -18.94 7.86
C ALA A 328 8.68 -19.01 9.34
N ILE A 329 8.43 -20.20 9.87
CA ILE A 329 8.04 -20.39 11.27
C ILE A 329 9.24 -20.19 12.21
N ALA A 330 10.41 -20.73 11.85
CA ALA A 330 11.64 -20.55 12.61
C ALA A 330 11.99 -19.06 12.78
N ARG A 331 11.86 -18.23 11.72
CA ARG A 331 12.02 -16.76 11.81
C ARG A 331 11.12 -16.13 12.86
N GLY A 332 9.87 -16.59 12.98
CA GLY A 332 8.95 -16.14 14.02
C GLY A 332 9.43 -16.52 15.41
N LEU A 333 9.80 -17.79 15.62
CA LEU A 333 10.25 -18.33 16.91
C LEU A 333 11.60 -17.78 17.39
N ARG A 334 12.48 -17.32 16.49
CA ARG A 334 13.72 -16.62 16.86
C ARG A 334 13.46 -15.25 17.52
N ARG A 335 12.24 -14.71 17.42
CA ARG A 335 11.89 -13.44 18.06
C ARG A 335 11.56 -13.61 19.52
N THR A 336 12.03 -12.70 20.36
CA THR A 336 11.86 -12.77 21.82
C THR A 336 10.40 -12.72 22.26
N ASP A 337 9.54 -12.02 21.52
CA ASP A 337 8.09 -11.88 21.79
C ASP A 337 7.25 -13.05 21.28
N LEU A 338 7.80 -13.92 20.42
CA LEU A 338 7.11 -15.05 19.81
C LEU A 338 7.76 -16.42 20.10
N ARG A 339 8.91 -16.46 20.77
CA ARG A 339 9.65 -17.70 21.11
C ARG A 339 8.83 -18.75 21.87
N ASP A 340 7.78 -18.30 22.56
CA ASP A 340 6.90 -19.14 23.37
C ASP A 340 5.48 -19.25 22.77
N ASP A 341 5.27 -18.85 21.50
CA ASP A 341 3.99 -18.98 20.81
C ASP A 341 3.70 -20.46 20.47
N ALA A 342 2.71 -21.04 21.16
CA ALA A 342 2.37 -22.46 21.00
C ALA A 342 1.96 -22.82 19.55
N GLY A 343 1.24 -21.92 18.86
CA GLY A 343 0.77 -22.19 17.50
C GLY A 343 1.91 -22.26 16.48
N LEU A 344 2.94 -21.41 16.64
CA LEU A 344 4.16 -21.50 15.83
C LEU A 344 4.94 -22.78 16.16
N VAL A 345 5.06 -23.16 17.43
CA VAL A 345 5.76 -24.40 17.83
C VAL A 345 5.05 -25.64 17.27
N ASP A 346 3.72 -25.73 17.41
CA ASP A 346 2.89 -26.80 16.85
C ASP A 346 3.13 -26.91 15.34
N ARG A 347 3.07 -25.78 14.65
CA ARG A 347 3.25 -25.72 13.19
C ARG A 347 4.65 -26.13 12.75
N LEU A 348 5.70 -25.78 13.51
CA LEU A 348 7.06 -26.19 13.18
C LEU A 348 7.24 -27.71 13.34
N ILE A 349 6.74 -28.28 14.44
CA ILE A 349 6.80 -29.73 14.68
C ILE A 349 6.04 -30.48 13.58
N GLU A 350 4.84 -30.02 13.22
CA GLU A 350 4.06 -30.58 12.11
C GLU A 350 4.88 -30.61 10.82
N LEU A 351 5.54 -29.51 10.46
CA LEU A 351 6.36 -29.43 9.24
C LEU A 351 7.65 -30.27 9.31
N GLN A 352 8.23 -30.44 10.50
CA GLN A 352 9.45 -31.22 10.71
C GLN A 352 9.21 -32.74 10.76
N THR A 353 7.97 -33.15 10.99
CA THR A 353 7.57 -34.56 11.16
C THR A 353 6.60 -35.01 10.07
N ASP A 354 6.40 -34.20 9.03
CA ASP A 354 5.43 -34.42 7.96
C ASP A 354 4.02 -34.73 8.49
N GLY A 355 3.63 -34.03 9.57
CA GLY A 355 2.33 -34.16 10.23
C GLY A 355 2.18 -35.39 11.15
N LYS A 356 3.21 -36.22 11.31
CA LYS A 356 3.16 -37.41 12.17
C LYS A 356 3.25 -37.09 13.66
N GLY A 357 3.77 -35.91 14.01
CA GLY A 357 4.10 -35.57 15.39
C GLY A 357 5.44 -36.17 15.82
N LEU A 358 5.80 -35.96 17.08
CA LEU A 358 7.02 -36.53 17.67
C LEU A 358 6.84 -38.05 17.85
N SER A 359 7.87 -38.85 17.51
CA SER A 359 7.77 -40.31 17.65
C SER A 359 7.64 -40.72 19.12
N GLU A 360 6.82 -41.75 19.37
CA GLU A 360 6.67 -42.38 20.68
C GLU A 360 7.76 -43.43 20.96
N ASP A 361 8.61 -43.71 19.96
CA ASP A 361 9.82 -44.52 20.12
C ASP A 361 11.02 -43.63 20.45
N GLU A 362 11.74 -43.96 21.52
CA GLU A 362 12.87 -43.15 22.02
C GLU A 362 14.01 -43.08 21.01
N GLU A 363 14.31 -44.19 20.32
CA GLU A 363 15.41 -44.26 19.36
C GLU A 363 15.08 -43.43 18.11
N GLU A 364 13.88 -43.58 17.55
CA GLU A 364 13.41 -42.79 16.42
C GLU A 364 13.37 -41.29 16.74
N PHE A 365 12.90 -40.92 17.93
CA PHE A 365 12.85 -39.52 18.36
C PHE A 365 14.25 -38.91 18.50
N LEU A 366 15.20 -39.64 19.10
CA LEU A 366 16.58 -39.18 19.25
C LEU A 366 17.29 -39.05 17.90
N ALA A 367 17.09 -40.03 16.99
CA ALA A 367 17.64 -39.97 15.64
C ALA A 367 17.09 -38.77 14.86
N TRP A 368 15.77 -38.52 14.92
CA TRP A 368 15.15 -37.35 14.31
C TRP A 368 15.68 -36.02 14.89
N LYS A 369 15.85 -35.96 16.21
CA LYS A 369 16.35 -34.77 16.90
C LYS A 369 17.79 -34.46 16.48
N GLU A 370 18.65 -35.48 16.39
CA GLU A 370 20.03 -35.36 15.93
C GLU A 370 20.08 -34.92 14.46
N LEU A 371 19.25 -35.51 13.60
CA LEU A 371 19.15 -35.13 12.20
C LEU A 371 18.85 -33.64 12.01
N ILE A 372 17.85 -33.11 12.73
CA ILE A 372 17.42 -31.71 12.58
C ILE A 372 18.39 -30.70 13.21
N LEU A 373 19.09 -31.09 14.28
CA LEU A 373 19.94 -30.18 15.04
C LEU A 373 21.42 -30.25 14.66
N VAL A 374 21.86 -31.36 14.06
CA VAL A 374 23.28 -31.65 13.83
C VAL A 374 23.55 -32.12 12.41
N GLU A 375 22.90 -33.20 11.94
CA GLU A 375 23.32 -33.86 10.68
C GLU A 375 22.90 -33.11 9.41
N ASP A 376 21.67 -32.57 9.36
CA ASP A 376 21.19 -31.79 8.22
C ASP A 376 21.58 -30.32 8.36
N ASP A 377 22.65 -29.91 7.67
CA ASP A 377 23.20 -28.54 7.70
C ASP A 377 22.14 -27.44 7.50
N GLU A 378 21.17 -27.67 6.59
CA GLU A 378 20.12 -26.70 6.32
C GLU A 378 19.15 -26.56 7.50
N SER A 379 18.70 -27.69 8.07
CA SER A 379 17.85 -27.69 9.27
C SER A 379 18.59 -27.16 10.49
N ALA A 380 19.84 -27.57 10.72
CA ALA A 380 20.65 -27.11 11.85
C ALA A 380 20.83 -25.59 11.81
N LYS A 381 21.14 -25.04 10.62
CA LYS A 381 21.22 -23.59 10.40
C LYS A 381 19.89 -22.89 10.62
N MET A 382 18.78 -23.48 10.18
CA MET A 382 17.43 -22.95 10.43
C MET A 382 17.09 -22.99 11.93
N MET A 383 17.50 -24.01 12.67
CA MET A 383 17.18 -24.14 14.10
C MET A 383 18.13 -23.35 15.00
N LYS A 384 19.15 -22.71 14.41
CA LYS A 384 19.99 -21.76 15.12
C LYS A 384 19.13 -20.64 15.73
N ASP A 385 19.35 -20.40 17.02
CA ASP A 385 18.66 -19.41 17.85
C ASP A 385 17.15 -19.64 18.03
N VAL A 386 16.64 -20.80 17.62
CA VAL A 386 15.29 -21.25 18.01
C VAL A 386 15.40 -21.91 19.39
N ASP A 387 14.73 -21.31 20.37
CA ASP A 387 14.73 -21.71 21.79
C ASP A 387 13.30 -21.63 22.35
N GLY A 388 13.13 -21.51 23.68
CA GLY A 388 11.85 -21.27 24.33
C GLY A 388 10.98 -22.53 24.36
N LEU A 389 9.69 -22.35 24.05
CA LEU A 389 8.70 -23.42 24.13
C LEU A 389 9.02 -24.62 23.22
N TRP A 390 9.65 -24.38 22.06
CA TRP A 390 10.04 -25.47 21.16
C TRP A 390 11.03 -26.43 21.82
N ARG A 391 12.11 -25.91 22.42
CA ARG A 391 13.10 -26.76 23.12
C ARG A 391 12.52 -27.44 24.34
N ARG A 392 11.69 -26.71 25.12
CA ARG A 392 11.00 -27.28 26.28
C ARG A 392 10.15 -28.49 25.90
N ARG A 393 9.36 -28.40 24.83
CA ARG A 393 8.57 -29.56 24.37
C ARG A 393 9.41 -30.75 23.97
N LEU A 394 10.57 -30.54 23.34
CA LEU A 394 11.47 -31.66 23.01
C LEU A 394 12.06 -32.32 24.27
N SER A 395 12.42 -31.51 25.27
CA SER A 395 12.90 -32.01 26.56
C SER A 395 11.81 -32.76 27.33
N ASP A 396 10.61 -32.19 27.41
CA ASP A 396 9.46 -32.79 28.09
C ASP A 396 9.07 -34.12 27.43
N HIS A 397 9.06 -34.17 26.09
CA HIS A 397 8.81 -35.40 25.33
C HIS A 397 9.86 -36.47 25.61
N LEU A 398 11.14 -36.11 25.59
CA LEU A 398 12.22 -37.06 25.93
C LEU A 398 12.08 -37.62 27.34
N THR A 399 11.80 -36.75 28.32
CA THR A 399 11.57 -37.19 29.71
C THR A 399 10.37 -38.12 29.81
N HIS A 400 9.31 -37.88 29.04
CA HIS A 400 8.16 -38.77 28.98
C HIS A 400 8.52 -40.16 28.44
N LEU A 401 9.29 -40.24 27.34
CA LEU A 401 9.73 -41.51 26.76
C LEU A 401 10.61 -42.31 27.73
N GLN A 402 11.57 -41.65 28.37
CA GLN A 402 12.49 -42.28 29.33
C GLN A 402 11.77 -42.85 30.56
N ASN A 403 10.74 -42.15 31.04
CA ASN A 403 9.93 -42.63 32.15
C ASN A 403 9.12 -43.88 31.75
N ARG A 404 8.59 -43.94 30.53
CA ARG A 404 7.87 -45.11 30.03
C ARG A 404 8.77 -46.32 29.82
N SER A 405 9.99 -46.11 29.32
CA SER A 405 11.01 -47.18 29.17
C SER A 405 11.47 -47.76 30.52
N SER A 406 11.27 -47.01 31.61
CA SER A 406 11.65 -47.40 32.97
C SER A 406 10.54 -48.09 33.77
N GLU A 407 9.31 -48.13 33.25
CA GLU A 407 8.20 -48.86 33.87
C GLU A 407 8.28 -50.35 33.47
N PRO A 408 8.52 -51.27 34.45
CA PRO A 408 8.81 -52.68 34.20
C PRO A 408 7.61 -53.52 33.72
#